data_AF-A0A5B8J470-F1
#
_entry.id   AF-A0A5B8J470-F1
#
_cell.length_a   1.000
_cell.length_b   1.000
_cell.length_c   1.000
_cell.angle_alpha   90.00
_cell.angle_beta   90.00
_cell.angle_gamma   90.00
#
_symmetry.space_group_name_H-M   'P 1'
#
loop_
_entity.id
_entity.type
_entity.pdbx_description
1 polymer ?
#
loop_
_entity_poly.entity_id
_entity_poly.type
_entity_poly.pdbx_seq_one_letter_code
_entity_poly.pdbx_strand_id
1 'polypeptide(L)'
;MRALDALRAASEGDETLSQAFAFIIDERGMTGADFARELQGDFAPEKVVNVNIPKDLENRQIELNALEDRDNEIRVIFAVDKLNEGWDVLNLFDIVRLYDTRDGKANKVGKTTMAEAQLIGRGARYFPFMAPDQPDVAPEKRKYDSAVDTPLRILEELHYHCSHNPKYIQDIRNALRETGMLDDTARTVRLRLKDSFKQTDFYERDHVWVNDRVRNPRDGVAGLGAYKIEGAFSYPNLMTGRVTEASAFGGGQLTLKPSSKEPVSRDFKLGDFGRAILGFAMDANDFFHFANLRTFFPQLASASQFVTTDTYLGGVRVSVRGLPDDLDNLTARQKLDITQNVLHQIESGVKRESVEYIGTKDFKPYPIKDRFTDKVLKLRIEGETGLSWTESNVPGLDQIDLSGKNWHAYDDSYGTDQEKHFIKYMHDQEARLRSVYDDFYLLRNEKAVKLYDFDTGRAFEPDFVLFLRKKDAKARTILQLFIEPKGNHLRPQDDWKQEFLEQLKANARVETVFQGRDYSILGLPFFNEVGQANADFKAAFEDDAIQ
;
A
#
# COMPACT_ATOMS: atom_id res chain seq x y z
N MET A 1 29.72 -23.09 -21.32
CA MET A 1 30.54 -21.86 -21.42
C MET A 1 30.21 -21.12 -22.71
N ARG A 2 30.78 -21.45 -23.88
CA ARG A 2 30.51 -20.73 -25.15
C ARG A 2 29.03 -20.52 -25.51
N ALA A 3 28.16 -21.49 -25.24
CA ALA A 3 26.73 -21.36 -25.54
C ALA A 3 26.01 -20.35 -24.62
N LEU A 4 26.40 -20.26 -23.35
CA LEU A 4 25.77 -19.37 -22.38
C LEU A 4 26.27 -17.93 -22.54
N ASP A 5 27.56 -17.76 -22.87
CA ASP A 5 28.12 -16.47 -23.25
C ASP A 5 27.50 -15.96 -24.56
N ALA A 6 27.26 -16.86 -25.53
CA ALA A 6 26.55 -16.52 -26.76
C ALA A 6 25.08 -16.16 -26.52
N LEU A 7 24.40 -16.84 -25.60
CA LEU A 7 23.04 -16.49 -25.20
C LEU A 7 23.00 -15.11 -24.52
N ARG A 8 23.91 -14.86 -23.57
CA ARG A 8 24.03 -13.55 -22.90
C ARG A 8 24.23 -12.42 -23.92
N ALA A 9 25.11 -12.61 -24.90
CA ALA A 9 25.31 -11.63 -25.97
C ALA A 9 24.08 -11.47 -26.88
N ALA A 10 23.39 -12.57 -27.19
CA ALA A 10 22.16 -12.53 -27.99
C ALA A 10 20.98 -11.86 -27.25
N SER A 11 21.02 -11.84 -25.92
CA SER A 11 20.01 -11.25 -25.04
C SER A 11 20.16 -9.74 -24.83
N GLU A 12 21.24 -9.09 -25.31
CA GLU A 12 21.46 -7.65 -25.11
C GLU A 12 20.33 -6.75 -25.64
N GLY A 13 19.53 -7.24 -26.58
CA GLY A 13 18.35 -6.54 -27.10
C GLY A 13 17.07 -6.74 -26.29
N ASP A 14 17.09 -7.60 -25.28
CA ASP A 14 15.97 -7.93 -24.39
C ASP A 14 16.31 -7.44 -22.97
N GLU A 15 15.56 -6.46 -22.48
CA GLU A 15 15.82 -5.82 -21.19
C GLU A 15 15.70 -6.80 -20.02
N THR A 16 14.66 -7.65 -20.03
CA THR A 16 14.40 -8.63 -18.98
C THR A 16 15.52 -9.67 -18.90
N LEU A 17 15.90 -10.26 -20.03
CA LEU A 17 16.98 -11.26 -20.06
C LEU A 17 18.33 -10.62 -19.71
N SER A 18 18.58 -9.39 -20.16
CA SER A 18 19.80 -8.65 -19.80
C SER A 18 19.90 -8.43 -18.30
N GLN A 19 18.81 -8.01 -17.64
CA GLN A 19 18.74 -7.86 -16.19
C GLN A 19 18.93 -9.19 -15.47
N ALA A 20 18.30 -10.27 -15.96
CA ALA A 20 18.45 -11.60 -15.37
C ALA A 20 19.92 -12.09 -15.41
N PHE A 21 20.60 -11.92 -16.54
CA PHE A 21 22.02 -12.27 -16.64
C PHE A 21 22.90 -11.42 -15.73
N ALA A 22 22.66 -10.11 -15.65
CA ALA A 22 23.40 -9.22 -14.75
C ALA A 22 23.23 -9.65 -13.28
N PHE A 23 21.99 -9.93 -12.85
CA PHE A 23 21.70 -10.39 -11.50
C PHE A 23 22.34 -11.75 -11.18
N ILE A 24 22.17 -12.74 -12.04
CA ILE A 24 22.62 -14.12 -11.77
C ILE A 24 24.15 -14.23 -11.84
N ILE A 25 24.77 -13.66 -12.86
CA ILE A 25 26.21 -13.84 -13.11
C ILE A 25 27.02 -12.78 -12.38
N ASP A 26 26.64 -11.50 -12.47
CA ASP A 26 27.47 -10.41 -11.99
C ASP A 26 27.21 -10.09 -10.52
N GLU A 27 25.94 -9.98 -10.10
CA GLU A 27 25.59 -9.65 -8.70
C GLU A 27 25.71 -10.86 -7.76
N ARG A 28 25.16 -12.01 -8.15
CA ARG A 28 25.27 -13.25 -7.37
C ARG A 28 26.62 -13.96 -7.53
N GLY A 29 27.42 -13.58 -8.53
CA GLY A 29 28.72 -14.18 -8.79
C GLY A 29 28.64 -15.64 -9.26
N MET A 30 27.51 -16.07 -9.83
CA MET A 30 27.35 -17.45 -10.31
C MET A 30 28.17 -17.67 -11.58
N THR A 31 28.93 -18.76 -11.65
CA THR A 31 29.67 -19.07 -12.89
C THR A 31 28.70 -19.57 -13.96
N GLY A 32 29.01 -19.31 -15.24
CA GLY A 32 28.17 -19.81 -16.33
C GLY A 32 28.11 -21.35 -16.41
N ALA A 33 29.06 -22.06 -15.80
CA ALA A 33 29.00 -23.53 -15.70
C ALA A 33 28.02 -24.00 -14.63
N ASP A 34 27.97 -23.29 -13.49
CA ASP A 34 27.04 -23.60 -12.42
C ASP A 34 25.61 -23.22 -12.82
N PHE A 35 25.42 -22.07 -13.46
CA PHE A 35 24.11 -21.67 -13.97
C PHE A 35 23.56 -22.66 -15.01
N ALA A 36 24.41 -23.14 -15.93
CA ALA A 36 24.02 -24.17 -16.87
C ALA A 36 23.60 -25.48 -16.18
N ARG A 37 24.25 -25.84 -15.07
CA ARG A 37 23.91 -27.03 -14.27
C ARG A 37 22.58 -26.85 -13.54
N GLU A 38 22.32 -25.67 -12.99
CA GLU A 38 21.02 -25.33 -12.39
C GLU A 38 19.90 -25.44 -13.42
N LEU A 39 20.05 -24.82 -14.61
CA LEU A 39 19.07 -24.93 -15.69
C LEU A 39 18.83 -26.39 -16.11
N GLN A 40 19.88 -27.21 -16.20
CA GLN A 40 19.71 -28.64 -16.49
C GLN A 40 18.92 -29.37 -15.41
N GLY A 41 19.12 -29.01 -14.13
CA GLY A 41 18.38 -29.57 -13.01
C GLY A 41 16.93 -29.08 -12.93
N ASP A 42 16.67 -27.82 -13.24
CA ASP A 42 15.32 -27.23 -13.20
C ASP A 42 14.46 -27.66 -14.38
N PHE A 43 15.07 -27.96 -15.53
CA PHE A 43 14.38 -28.44 -16.72
C PHE A 43 14.62 -29.93 -16.99
N ALA A 44 14.94 -30.70 -15.95
CA ALA A 44 15.13 -32.15 -16.04
C ALA A 44 13.81 -32.86 -16.44
N PRO A 45 13.86 -34.01 -17.14
CA PRO A 45 12.67 -34.69 -17.67
C PRO A 45 11.54 -34.95 -16.65
N GLU A 46 11.89 -35.21 -15.39
CA GLU A 46 10.96 -35.44 -14.28
C GLU A 46 10.10 -34.21 -13.92
N LYS A 47 10.62 -33.00 -14.18
CA LYS A 47 9.96 -31.69 -13.95
C LYS A 47 9.18 -31.19 -15.16
N VAL A 48 9.14 -31.98 -16.23
CA VAL A 48 8.45 -31.68 -17.49
C VAL A 48 7.26 -32.61 -17.66
N VAL A 49 6.06 -32.04 -17.83
CA VAL A 49 4.81 -32.80 -17.91
C VAL A 49 4.11 -32.58 -19.24
N ASN A 50 3.53 -33.64 -19.81
CA ASN A 50 2.67 -33.57 -20.98
C ASN A 50 1.24 -33.97 -20.61
N VAL A 51 0.33 -33.00 -20.58
CA VAL A 51 -1.07 -33.21 -20.12
C VAL A 51 -2.01 -33.64 -21.25
N ASN A 52 -1.47 -33.90 -22.44
CA ASN A 52 -2.27 -34.31 -23.60
C ASN A 52 -2.67 -35.78 -23.54
N ILE A 53 -1.90 -36.61 -22.82
CA ILE A 53 -2.13 -38.04 -22.67
C ILE A 53 -2.98 -38.28 -21.41
N PRO A 54 -4.21 -38.84 -21.51
CA PRO A 54 -5.12 -38.99 -20.37
C PRO A 54 -4.54 -39.78 -19.19
N LYS A 55 -3.72 -40.82 -19.48
CA LYS A 55 -3.06 -41.61 -18.44
C LYS A 55 -2.04 -40.80 -17.64
N ASP A 56 -1.31 -39.90 -18.29
CA ASP A 56 -0.31 -39.06 -17.63
C ASP A 56 -0.98 -37.98 -16.78
N LEU A 57 -2.14 -37.48 -17.24
CA LEU A 57 -2.98 -36.56 -16.49
C LEU A 57 -3.51 -37.20 -15.20
N GLU A 58 -4.06 -38.41 -15.27
CA GLU A 58 -4.55 -39.14 -14.08
C GLU A 58 -3.43 -39.40 -13.06
N ASN A 59 -2.24 -39.80 -13.54
CA ASN A 59 -1.10 -40.13 -12.68
C ASN A 59 -0.52 -38.91 -11.96
N ARG A 60 -0.67 -37.70 -12.52
CA ARG A 60 -0.07 -36.47 -12.00
C ARG A 60 -1.09 -35.43 -11.54
N GLN A 61 -2.38 -35.79 -11.44
CA GLN A 61 -3.46 -34.86 -11.09
C GLN A 61 -3.21 -34.12 -9.76
N ILE A 62 -2.61 -34.80 -8.76
CA ILE A 62 -2.27 -34.21 -7.47
C ILE A 62 -1.19 -33.13 -7.63
N GLU A 63 -0.11 -33.43 -8.37
CA GLU A 63 0.97 -32.48 -8.67
C GLU A 63 0.45 -31.27 -9.46
N LEU A 64 -0.47 -31.49 -10.40
CA LEU A 64 -1.04 -30.42 -11.22
C LEU A 64 -2.02 -29.51 -10.44
N ASN A 65 -2.68 -30.04 -9.43
CA ASN A 65 -3.55 -29.24 -8.55
C ASN A 65 -2.75 -28.45 -7.50
N ALA A 66 -1.48 -28.79 -7.31
CA ALA A 66 -0.58 -28.23 -6.29
C ALA A 66 0.58 -27.44 -6.92
N LEU A 67 0.42 -26.89 -8.13
CA LEU A 67 1.51 -26.20 -8.85
C LEU A 67 2.07 -24.98 -8.12
N GLU A 68 1.30 -24.41 -7.20
CA GLU A 68 1.69 -23.26 -6.38
C GLU A 68 2.42 -23.67 -5.09
N ASP A 69 2.38 -24.95 -4.72
CA ASP A 69 3.05 -25.45 -3.52
C ASP A 69 4.57 -25.35 -3.68
N ARG A 70 5.26 -24.91 -2.62
CA ARG A 70 6.71 -24.71 -2.65
C ARG A 70 7.50 -25.99 -2.93
N ASP A 71 6.94 -27.13 -2.56
CA ASP A 71 7.57 -28.45 -2.76
C ASP A 71 7.26 -29.03 -4.14
N ASN A 72 6.48 -28.32 -4.98
CA ASN A 72 6.21 -28.74 -6.34
C ASN A 72 7.38 -28.37 -7.26
N GLU A 73 7.95 -29.41 -7.90
CA GLU A 73 9.11 -29.26 -8.76
C GLU A 73 8.78 -29.14 -10.26
N ILE A 74 7.51 -29.22 -10.67
CA ILE A 74 7.14 -29.07 -12.08
C ILE A 74 7.51 -27.66 -12.57
N ARG A 75 8.14 -27.57 -13.73
CA ARG A 75 8.55 -26.30 -14.36
C ARG A 75 8.01 -26.10 -15.77
N VAL A 76 7.73 -27.17 -16.52
CA VAL A 76 7.25 -27.07 -17.90
C VAL A 76 6.05 -27.99 -18.12
N ILE A 77 5.02 -27.46 -18.75
CA ILE A 77 3.79 -28.18 -19.06
C ILE A 77 3.49 -28.03 -20.55
N PHE A 78 3.46 -29.16 -21.27
CA PHE A 78 3.03 -29.22 -22.65
C PHE A 78 1.53 -29.51 -22.73
N ALA A 79 0.76 -28.60 -23.33
CA ALA A 79 -0.68 -28.68 -23.48
C ALA A 79 -1.14 -28.29 -24.90
N VAL A 80 -2.17 -28.97 -25.41
CA VAL A 80 -2.86 -28.71 -26.69
C VAL A 80 -4.34 -28.55 -26.38
N ASP A 81 -4.94 -27.40 -26.72
CA ASP A 81 -6.38 -27.07 -26.62
C ASP A 81 -7.06 -27.29 -25.24
N LYS A 82 -6.34 -27.76 -24.22
CA LYS A 82 -6.85 -28.18 -22.91
C LYS A 82 -6.74 -27.12 -21.81
N LEU A 83 -6.29 -25.91 -22.13
CA LEU A 83 -6.18 -24.81 -21.14
C LEU A 83 -7.47 -23.99 -20.99
N ASN A 84 -8.60 -24.52 -21.46
CA ASN A 84 -9.85 -23.79 -21.53
C ASN A 84 -10.69 -23.85 -20.23
N GLU A 85 -10.39 -24.75 -19.29
CA GLU A 85 -11.09 -24.86 -18.00
C GLU A 85 -10.14 -25.32 -16.89
N GLY A 86 -9.99 -24.52 -15.81
CA GLY A 86 -9.36 -24.94 -14.56
C GLY A 86 -7.87 -24.64 -14.34
N TRP A 87 -7.19 -23.94 -15.25
CA TRP A 87 -5.78 -23.55 -15.10
C TRP A 87 -5.67 -22.08 -14.79
N ASP A 88 -5.75 -21.77 -13.50
CA ASP A 88 -5.65 -20.44 -12.94
C ASP A 88 -4.55 -20.47 -11.88
N VAL A 89 -3.30 -20.37 -12.34
CA VAL A 89 -2.11 -20.61 -11.53
C VAL A 89 -1.33 -19.31 -11.41
N LEU A 90 -1.03 -18.90 -10.18
CA LEU A 90 -0.43 -17.60 -9.86
C LEU A 90 1.09 -17.51 -10.13
N ASN A 91 1.76 -18.64 -10.36
CA ASN A 91 3.19 -18.71 -10.68
C ASN A 91 3.47 -19.02 -12.18
N LEU A 92 2.53 -18.71 -13.07
CA LEU A 92 2.72 -18.80 -14.51
C LEU A 92 3.38 -17.52 -15.06
N PHE A 93 4.66 -17.61 -15.41
CA PHE A 93 5.43 -16.45 -15.92
C PHE A 93 5.62 -16.45 -17.44
N ASP A 94 5.59 -17.63 -18.07
CA ASP A 94 5.87 -17.78 -19.50
C ASP A 94 4.83 -18.65 -20.20
N ILE A 95 4.37 -18.20 -21.38
CA ILE A 95 3.61 -19.02 -22.32
C ILE A 95 4.38 -19.07 -23.62
N VAL A 96 4.78 -20.28 -24.05
CA VAL A 96 5.51 -20.50 -25.31
C VAL A 96 4.62 -21.16 -26.34
N ARG A 97 4.36 -20.46 -27.44
CA ARG A 97 3.61 -20.96 -28.59
C ARG A 97 4.53 -21.74 -29.53
N LEU A 98 4.29 -23.05 -29.64
CA LEU A 98 5.13 -23.98 -30.41
C LEU A 98 4.65 -24.28 -31.84
N TYR A 99 3.61 -23.59 -32.31
CA TYR A 99 3.07 -23.76 -33.66
C TYR A 99 2.93 -22.40 -34.37
N ASP A 100 2.83 -22.43 -35.70
CA ASP A 100 2.75 -21.24 -36.57
C ASP A 100 1.47 -21.19 -37.42
N THR A 101 0.50 -22.06 -37.13
CA THR A 101 -0.80 -22.05 -37.81
C THR A 101 -1.61 -20.80 -37.44
N ARG A 102 -2.37 -20.26 -38.40
CA ARG A 102 -3.25 -19.10 -38.22
C ARG A 102 -4.62 -19.40 -38.82
N ASP A 103 -5.68 -19.01 -38.13
CA ASP A 103 -7.06 -19.16 -38.56
C ASP A 103 -7.78 -17.83 -38.86
N GLY A 104 -7.12 -16.68 -38.64
CA GLY A 104 -7.62 -15.34 -38.98
C GLY A 104 -7.81 -15.14 -40.49
N LYS A 105 -8.96 -14.57 -40.89
CA LYS A 105 -9.31 -14.21 -42.28
C LYS A 105 -9.84 -12.77 -42.35
N ALA A 106 -9.46 -12.04 -43.40
CA ALA A 106 -10.01 -10.72 -43.76
C ALA A 106 -10.08 -9.71 -42.59
N ASN A 107 -8.94 -9.50 -41.90
CA ASN A 107 -8.81 -8.58 -40.75
C ASN A 107 -9.68 -8.92 -39.52
N LYS A 108 -10.23 -10.13 -39.43
CA LYS A 108 -10.87 -10.62 -38.20
C LYS A 108 -9.95 -11.60 -37.49
N VAL A 109 -9.84 -11.44 -36.17
CA VAL A 109 -9.12 -12.36 -35.29
C VAL A 109 -9.76 -13.75 -35.37
N GLY A 110 -8.93 -14.77 -35.55
CA GLY A 110 -9.38 -16.17 -35.58
C GLY A 110 -9.80 -16.68 -34.20
N LYS A 111 -10.53 -17.80 -34.16
CA LYS A 111 -11.00 -18.38 -32.88
C LYS A 111 -9.84 -18.84 -32.01
N THR A 112 -8.79 -19.37 -32.63
CA THR A 112 -7.59 -19.86 -31.96
C THR A 112 -6.86 -18.70 -31.28
N THR A 113 -6.61 -17.61 -32.01
CA THR A 113 -5.98 -16.40 -31.46
C THR A 113 -6.81 -15.75 -30.36
N MET A 114 -8.15 -15.85 -30.43
CA MET A 114 -9.01 -15.39 -29.35
C MET A 114 -8.89 -16.24 -28.09
N ALA A 115 -8.83 -17.56 -28.23
CA ALA A 115 -8.60 -18.44 -27.09
C ALA A 115 -7.21 -18.20 -26.47
N GLU A 116 -6.18 -17.97 -27.28
CA GLU A 116 -4.84 -17.60 -26.82
C GLU A 116 -4.85 -16.28 -26.03
N ALA A 117 -5.56 -15.24 -26.51
CA ALA A 117 -5.68 -13.97 -25.77
C ALA A 117 -6.44 -14.13 -24.44
N GLN A 118 -7.47 -14.97 -24.41
CA GLN A 118 -8.17 -15.30 -23.15
C GLN A 118 -7.27 -16.09 -22.20
N LEU A 119 -6.45 -17.01 -22.71
CA LEU A 119 -5.47 -17.73 -21.92
C LEU A 119 -4.43 -16.77 -21.33
N ILE A 120 -3.91 -15.83 -22.13
CA ILE A 120 -3.06 -14.75 -21.65
C ILE A 120 -3.79 -13.97 -20.55
N GLY A 121 -5.06 -13.60 -20.75
CA GLY A 121 -5.85 -12.89 -19.72
C GLY A 121 -6.04 -13.67 -18.42
N ARG A 122 -6.15 -15.00 -18.48
CA ARG A 122 -6.23 -15.87 -17.29
C ARG A 122 -4.88 -16.06 -16.62
N GLY A 123 -3.81 -16.21 -17.40
CA GLY A 123 -2.45 -16.40 -16.93
C GLY A 123 -1.74 -15.11 -16.52
N ALA A 124 -2.22 -13.94 -16.96
CA ALA A 124 -1.68 -12.62 -16.63
C ALA A 124 -2.13 -12.20 -15.22
N ARG A 125 -1.84 -13.06 -14.25
CA ARG A 125 -1.96 -12.78 -12.83
C ARG A 125 -0.59 -12.46 -12.25
N TYR A 126 -0.60 -11.80 -11.12
CA TYR A 126 0.61 -11.53 -10.37
C TYR A 126 0.83 -12.63 -9.35
N PHE A 127 2.09 -12.98 -9.15
CA PHE A 127 2.50 -13.86 -8.07
C PHE A 127 2.27 -13.13 -6.73
N PRO A 128 1.63 -13.76 -5.72
CA PRO A 128 1.52 -13.13 -4.40
C PRO A 128 2.87 -13.08 -3.69
N PHE A 129 3.32 -11.87 -3.36
CA PHE A 129 4.53 -11.67 -2.56
C PHE A 129 4.41 -10.42 -1.69
N MET A 130 5.15 -10.39 -0.59
CA MET A 130 5.35 -9.19 0.21
C MET A 130 6.50 -8.39 -0.38
N ALA A 131 6.20 -7.19 -0.89
CA ALA A 131 7.22 -6.27 -1.39
C ALA A 131 7.96 -5.64 -0.19
N PRO A 132 9.30 -5.73 -0.12
CA PRO A 132 10.07 -5.11 0.96
C PRO A 132 9.88 -3.59 1.04
N ASP A 133 9.67 -2.93 -0.11
CA ASP A 133 9.46 -1.49 -0.26
C ASP A 133 7.97 -1.07 -0.12
N GLN A 134 7.04 -2.02 -0.14
CA GLN A 134 5.60 -1.80 0.03
C GLN A 134 4.98 -2.84 0.99
N PRO A 135 5.42 -2.90 2.27
CA PRO A 135 5.01 -3.95 3.21
C PRO A 135 3.53 -3.89 3.61
N ASP A 136 2.84 -2.78 3.33
CA ASP A 136 1.41 -2.59 3.62
C ASP A 136 0.49 -3.07 2.50
N VAL A 137 1.04 -3.27 1.31
CA VAL A 137 0.25 -3.76 0.19
C VAL A 137 0.11 -5.25 0.37
N ALA A 138 -1.14 -5.71 0.49
CA ALA A 138 -1.45 -7.13 0.62
C ALA A 138 -0.71 -7.95 -0.46
N PRO A 139 -0.22 -9.16 -0.13
CA PRO A 139 0.47 -10.01 -1.11
C PRO A 139 -0.33 -10.17 -2.39
N GLU A 140 -1.65 -10.30 -2.19
CA GLU A 140 -2.70 -10.45 -3.18
C GLU A 140 -3.01 -9.17 -3.99
N LYS A 141 -2.11 -8.19 -4.07
CA LYS A 141 -2.32 -6.97 -4.89
C LYS A 141 -1.08 -6.67 -5.74
N ARG A 142 -1.30 -6.09 -6.93
CA ARG A 142 -0.24 -5.52 -7.76
C ARG A 142 0.38 -4.30 -7.10
N LYS A 143 1.68 -4.11 -7.31
CA LYS A 143 2.53 -3.15 -6.59
C LYS A 143 3.30 -2.25 -7.54
N TYR A 144 3.56 -2.70 -8.77
CA TYR A 144 4.46 -2.02 -9.72
C TYR A 144 3.83 -1.71 -11.09
N ASP A 145 2.51 -1.59 -11.18
CA ASP A 145 1.79 -1.24 -12.43
C ASP A 145 2.35 0.00 -13.15
N SER A 146 2.75 1.02 -12.37
CA SER A 146 3.30 2.29 -12.86
C SER A 146 4.82 2.41 -12.70
N ALA A 147 5.45 1.48 -11.98
CA ALA A 147 6.87 1.52 -11.63
C ALA A 147 7.65 0.52 -12.51
N VAL A 148 7.75 0.88 -13.80
CA VAL A 148 8.26 0.01 -14.87
C VAL A 148 9.71 -0.45 -14.62
N ASP A 149 10.48 0.36 -13.88
CA ASP A 149 11.90 0.20 -13.55
C ASP A 149 12.19 -0.69 -12.33
N THR A 150 11.17 -1.17 -11.61
CA THR A 150 11.39 -1.97 -10.40
C THR A 150 11.77 -3.42 -10.74
N PRO A 151 12.90 -3.98 -10.23
CA PRO A 151 13.27 -5.37 -10.52
C PRO A 151 12.22 -6.41 -10.10
N LEU A 152 11.51 -6.17 -8.99
CA LEU A 152 10.44 -7.06 -8.51
C LEU A 152 9.19 -7.04 -9.39
N ARG A 153 9.08 -6.12 -10.35
CA ARG A 153 7.99 -6.07 -11.32
C ARG A 153 7.93 -7.32 -12.19
N ILE A 154 9.04 -8.03 -12.36
CA ILE A 154 9.07 -9.31 -13.07
C ILE A 154 8.09 -10.35 -12.49
N LEU A 155 7.76 -10.25 -11.19
CA LEU A 155 6.78 -11.12 -10.52
C LEU A 155 5.32 -10.74 -10.84
N GLU A 156 5.11 -9.63 -11.55
CA GLU A 156 3.81 -9.10 -11.97
C GLU A 156 3.67 -9.06 -13.51
N GLU A 157 4.62 -9.68 -14.22
CA GLU A 157 4.69 -9.75 -15.68
C GLU A 157 4.45 -11.19 -16.18
N LEU A 158 3.84 -11.29 -17.36
CA LEU A 158 3.66 -12.55 -18.09
C LEU A 158 4.28 -12.38 -19.48
N HIS A 159 5.21 -13.26 -19.84
CA HIS A 159 5.86 -13.27 -21.13
C HIS A 159 5.18 -14.26 -22.07
N TYR A 160 4.72 -13.75 -23.22
CA TYR A 160 4.16 -14.57 -24.29
C TYR A 160 5.15 -14.67 -25.44
N HIS A 161 5.65 -15.87 -25.69
CA HIS A 161 6.66 -16.16 -26.70
C HIS A 161 6.02 -16.83 -27.91
N CYS A 162 6.32 -16.33 -29.11
CA CYS A 162 5.88 -16.94 -30.36
C CYS A 162 6.96 -16.82 -31.44
N SER A 163 6.88 -17.68 -32.46
CA SER A 163 7.71 -17.52 -33.65
C SER A 163 7.40 -16.21 -34.35
N HIS A 164 8.42 -15.56 -34.92
CA HIS A 164 8.26 -14.25 -35.56
C HIS A 164 7.35 -14.31 -36.79
N ASN A 165 6.08 -13.93 -36.61
CA ASN A 165 5.08 -13.87 -37.65
C ASN A 165 4.30 -12.54 -37.54
N PRO A 166 4.61 -11.53 -38.36
CA PRO A 166 4.03 -10.18 -38.24
C PRO A 166 2.50 -10.15 -38.29
N LYS A 167 1.89 -11.03 -39.10
CA LYS A 167 0.43 -11.11 -39.24
C LYS A 167 -0.21 -11.68 -37.98
N TYR A 168 0.41 -12.70 -37.38
CA TYR A 168 -0.05 -13.26 -36.12
C TYR A 168 0.12 -12.26 -34.97
N ILE A 169 1.26 -11.56 -34.90
CA ILE A 169 1.52 -10.51 -33.91
C ILE A 169 0.43 -9.42 -33.97
N GLN A 170 0.00 -9.05 -35.19
CA GLN A 170 -1.10 -8.11 -35.36
C GLN A 170 -2.43 -8.68 -34.84
N ASP A 171 -2.75 -9.94 -35.16
CA ASP A 171 -3.98 -10.58 -34.72
C ASP A 171 -4.03 -10.73 -33.19
N ILE A 172 -2.96 -11.19 -32.53
CA ILE A 172 -2.92 -11.35 -31.06
C ILE A 172 -2.96 -9.99 -30.34
N ARG A 173 -2.37 -8.93 -30.90
CA ARG A 173 -2.50 -7.57 -30.33
C ARG A 173 -3.93 -7.05 -30.44
N ASN A 174 -4.60 -7.27 -31.58
CA ASN A 174 -6.01 -6.93 -31.73
C ASN A 174 -6.87 -7.73 -30.75
N ALA A 175 -6.58 -9.01 -30.58
CA ALA A 175 -7.25 -9.91 -29.64
C ALA A 175 -7.12 -9.44 -28.18
N LEU A 176 -5.91 -9.08 -27.76
CA LEU A 176 -5.64 -8.57 -26.41
C LEU A 176 -6.31 -7.22 -26.18
N ARG A 177 -6.45 -6.38 -27.23
CA ARG A 177 -7.22 -5.14 -27.16
C ARG A 177 -8.72 -5.40 -26.98
N GLU A 178 -9.30 -6.30 -27.78
CA GLU A 178 -10.72 -6.67 -27.68
C GLU A 178 -11.08 -7.28 -26.32
N THR A 179 -10.14 -7.97 -25.69
CA THR A 179 -10.29 -8.54 -24.33
C THR A 179 -9.96 -7.55 -23.20
N GLY A 180 -9.55 -6.32 -23.52
CA GLY A 180 -9.21 -5.29 -22.54
C GLY A 180 -7.86 -5.47 -21.84
N MET A 181 -7.00 -6.38 -22.32
CA MET A 181 -5.69 -6.67 -21.76
C MET A 181 -4.59 -5.70 -22.21
N LEU A 182 -4.75 -5.08 -23.39
CA LEU A 182 -3.86 -4.02 -23.85
C LEU A 182 -4.51 -2.65 -23.64
N ASP A 183 -3.83 -1.81 -22.86
CA ASP A 183 -4.22 -0.43 -22.61
C ASP A 183 -3.70 0.48 -23.73
N ASP A 184 -4.55 0.73 -24.74
CA ASP A 184 -4.29 1.70 -25.80
C ASP A 184 -4.42 3.16 -25.30
N THR A 185 -4.89 3.36 -24.07
CA THR A 185 -5.06 4.69 -23.48
C THR A 185 -3.84 5.14 -22.69
N ALA A 186 -2.72 4.40 -22.74
CA ALA A 186 -1.50 4.76 -22.03
C ALA A 186 -0.25 4.76 -22.92
N ARG A 187 0.68 5.67 -22.65
CA ARG A 187 2.01 5.75 -23.26
C ARG A 187 3.09 5.67 -22.20
N THR A 188 4.23 5.08 -22.57
CA THR A 188 5.42 5.07 -21.73
C THR A 188 6.32 6.25 -22.09
N VAL A 189 6.68 7.06 -21.10
CA VAL A 189 7.61 8.18 -21.25
C VAL A 189 8.79 8.01 -20.30
N ARG A 190 9.97 8.51 -20.68
CA ARG A 190 11.16 8.48 -19.83
C ARG A 190 11.44 9.89 -19.32
N LEU A 191 11.23 10.09 -18.02
CA LEU A 191 11.51 11.34 -17.32
C LEU A 191 12.96 11.30 -16.81
N ARG A 192 13.81 12.23 -17.22
CA ARG A 192 15.24 12.18 -16.90
C ARG A 192 15.64 13.35 -16.01
N LEU A 193 16.54 13.09 -15.08
CA LEU A 193 17.21 14.16 -14.36
C LEU A 193 18.18 14.88 -15.32
N LYS A 194 18.17 16.21 -15.31
CA LYS A 194 19.06 17.03 -16.14
C LYS A 194 20.52 16.74 -15.80
N ASP A 195 21.37 16.65 -16.82
CA ASP A 195 22.81 16.45 -16.62
C ASP A 195 23.45 17.57 -15.80
N SER A 196 22.99 18.82 -16.00
CA SER A 196 23.41 19.97 -15.21
C SER A 196 23.07 19.83 -13.72
N PHE A 197 21.96 19.18 -13.39
CA PHE A 197 21.56 18.89 -12.00
C PHE A 197 22.37 17.73 -11.41
N LYS A 198 22.57 16.64 -12.16
CA LYS A 198 23.38 15.48 -11.75
C LYS A 198 24.81 15.87 -11.38
N GLN A 199 25.38 16.89 -12.03
CA GLN A 199 26.73 17.38 -11.76
C GLN A 199 26.84 18.30 -10.55
N THR A 200 25.74 18.64 -9.88
CA THR A 200 25.76 19.55 -8.72
C THR A 200 26.31 18.86 -7.48
N ASP A 201 27.00 19.64 -6.63
CA ASP A 201 27.39 19.18 -5.28
C ASP A 201 26.19 18.76 -4.43
N PHE A 202 25.03 19.36 -4.69
CA PHE A 202 23.78 19.01 -4.02
C PHE A 202 23.36 17.57 -4.37
N TYR A 203 23.21 17.24 -5.65
CA TYR A 203 22.81 15.89 -6.05
C TYR A 203 23.81 14.80 -5.59
N GLU A 204 25.11 15.08 -5.71
CA GLU A 204 26.15 14.08 -5.44
C GLU A 204 26.39 13.80 -3.95
N ARG A 205 26.13 14.79 -3.09
CA ARG A 205 26.56 14.77 -1.68
C ARG A 205 25.47 15.12 -0.66
N ASP A 206 24.39 15.80 -1.05
CA ASP A 206 23.28 16.12 -0.13
C ASP A 206 22.32 14.94 0.03
N HIS A 207 21.49 15.06 1.08
CA HIS A 207 20.58 14.02 1.52
C HIS A 207 19.16 14.59 1.58
N VAL A 208 18.18 13.72 1.30
CA VAL A 208 16.78 13.93 1.62
C VAL A 208 16.49 13.28 2.96
N TRP A 209 15.76 13.97 3.83
CA TRP A 209 15.41 13.53 5.16
C TRP A 209 13.97 13.05 5.19
N VAL A 210 13.75 11.82 5.59
CA VAL A 210 12.40 11.23 5.71
C VAL A 210 12.28 10.52 7.04
N ASN A 211 11.06 10.37 7.54
CA ASN A 211 10.83 9.56 8.73
C ASN A 211 10.52 8.11 8.37
N ASP A 212 10.61 7.26 9.37
CA ASP A 212 10.25 5.85 9.27
C ASP A 212 8.91 5.60 9.98
N ARG A 213 8.44 4.37 9.90
CA ARG A 213 7.30 3.90 10.65
C ARG A 213 7.73 2.82 11.65
N VAL A 214 7.25 2.92 12.88
CA VAL A 214 7.52 1.96 13.95
C VAL A 214 6.22 1.44 14.53
N ARG A 215 6.26 0.24 15.11
CA ARG A 215 5.11 -0.31 15.83
C ARG A 215 4.75 0.62 16.99
N ASN A 216 3.48 0.97 17.12
CA ASN A 216 3.01 1.87 18.16
C ASN A 216 3.34 1.27 19.54
N PRO A 217 4.20 1.93 20.35
CA PRO A 217 4.53 1.43 21.68
C PRO A 217 3.33 1.53 22.63
N ARG A 218 2.34 2.38 22.32
CA ARG A 218 1.11 2.62 23.10
C ARG A 218 1.38 3.13 24.51
N ASP A 219 2.48 3.84 24.71
CA ASP A 219 2.90 4.36 26.02
C ASP A 219 1.84 5.28 26.67
N GLY A 220 1.07 6.00 25.86
CA GLY A 220 -0.03 6.88 26.29
C GLY A 220 -1.36 6.18 26.61
N VAL A 221 -1.47 4.86 26.45
CA VAL A 221 -2.72 4.11 26.68
C VAL A 221 -2.88 3.78 28.16
N ALA A 222 -3.62 4.62 28.88
CA ALA A 222 -3.86 4.48 30.32
C ALA A 222 -5.10 3.63 30.70
N GLY A 223 -5.95 3.27 29.74
CA GLY A 223 -7.23 2.60 30.01
C GLY A 223 -8.13 2.46 28.80
N LEU A 224 -9.36 1.98 29.00
CA LEU A 224 -10.37 1.80 27.95
C LEU A 224 -10.73 3.13 27.25
N GLY A 225 -10.70 4.24 27.99
CA GLY A 225 -10.99 5.58 27.45
C GLY A 225 -10.03 6.03 26.34
N ALA A 226 -8.79 5.51 26.31
CA ALA A 226 -7.85 5.79 25.22
C ALA A 226 -8.33 5.23 23.86
N TYR A 227 -9.20 4.22 23.89
CA TYR A 227 -9.84 3.64 22.71
C TYR A 227 -11.27 4.15 22.50
N LYS A 228 -11.62 5.32 23.05
CA LYS A 228 -12.98 5.90 22.97
C LYS A 228 -14.09 4.92 23.42
N ILE A 229 -13.75 3.94 24.25
CA ILE A 229 -14.71 2.99 24.78
C ILE A 229 -15.37 3.65 25.98
N GLU A 230 -16.63 4.00 25.81
CA GLU A 230 -17.46 4.52 26.89
C GLU A 230 -17.68 3.42 27.94
N GLY A 231 -17.56 3.76 29.21
CA GLY A 231 -17.73 2.79 30.31
C GLY A 231 -19.18 2.35 30.52
N ALA A 232 -20.11 2.69 29.63
CA ALA A 232 -21.53 2.37 29.72
C ALA A 232 -21.95 1.47 28.55
N PHE A 233 -22.47 0.30 28.88
CA PHE A 233 -22.93 -0.71 27.92
C PHE A 233 -24.40 -1.02 28.14
N SER A 234 -25.04 -1.60 27.13
CA SER A 234 -26.41 -2.10 27.24
C SER A 234 -26.46 -3.58 26.89
N TYR A 235 -27.15 -4.36 27.72
CA TYR A 235 -27.44 -5.77 27.48
C TYR A 235 -28.89 -5.93 27.02
N PRO A 236 -29.13 -6.46 25.81
CA PRO A 236 -30.38 -6.25 25.08
C PRO A 236 -31.65 -6.81 25.74
N ASN A 237 -31.59 -7.97 26.41
CA ASN A 237 -32.63 -8.47 27.32
C ASN A 237 -32.16 -9.74 28.01
N LEU A 238 -32.49 -9.90 29.30
CA LEU A 238 -32.51 -11.24 29.90
C LEU A 238 -33.59 -12.06 29.19
N MET A 239 -33.32 -13.33 28.89
CA MET A 239 -34.35 -14.28 28.47
C MET A 239 -35.31 -14.49 29.65
N THR A 240 -36.23 -13.54 29.85
CA THR A 240 -37.35 -13.69 30.78
C THR A 240 -38.19 -14.81 30.21
N GLY A 241 -38.53 -15.84 30.98
CA GLY A 241 -39.23 -17.06 30.55
C GLY A 241 -40.64 -16.87 29.93
N ARG A 242 -40.93 -15.74 29.27
CA ARG A 242 -41.94 -15.62 28.23
C ARG A 242 -41.55 -16.48 27.03
N VAL A 243 -41.64 -17.79 27.22
CA VAL A 243 -41.88 -18.70 26.12
C VAL A 243 -43.27 -18.36 25.59
N THR A 244 -43.35 -17.60 24.50
CA THR A 244 -44.50 -17.77 23.61
C THR A 244 -44.28 -19.12 22.94
N GLU A 245 -44.88 -20.18 23.48
CA GLU A 245 -45.09 -21.43 22.75
C GLU A 245 -46.05 -21.08 21.61
N ALA A 246 -45.49 -20.55 20.52
CA ALA A 246 -46.19 -20.34 19.28
C ALA A 246 -45.74 -21.46 18.33
N SER A 247 -46.67 -22.40 18.15
CA SER A 247 -46.80 -23.29 16.99
C SER A 247 -45.91 -24.53 16.93
N ALA A 248 -46.34 -25.58 17.64
CA ALA A 248 -46.12 -26.95 17.16
C ALA A 248 -47.41 -27.79 17.12
N PHE A 249 -48.40 -27.53 17.98
CA PHE A 249 -49.71 -28.21 17.92
C PHE A 249 -50.84 -27.24 18.28
N GLY A 250 -51.93 -27.28 17.51
CA GLY A 250 -52.86 -26.17 17.37
C GLY A 250 -53.81 -25.90 18.53
N GLY A 251 -54.36 -24.68 18.52
CA GLY A 251 -55.72 -24.37 18.95
C GLY A 251 -56.01 -24.39 20.46
N GLY A 252 -55.24 -23.64 21.27
CA GLY A 252 -55.58 -23.37 22.67
C GLY A 252 -55.48 -21.88 23.00
N GLN A 253 -56.49 -21.34 23.67
CA GLN A 253 -56.53 -19.94 24.11
C GLN A 253 -55.39 -19.66 25.11
N LEU A 254 -54.55 -18.67 24.79
CA LEU A 254 -53.39 -18.27 25.57
C LEU A 254 -53.80 -17.89 27.00
N THR A 255 -53.39 -18.68 27.99
CA THR A 255 -53.36 -18.21 29.38
C THR A 255 -51.98 -17.62 29.66
N LEU A 256 -51.86 -16.32 29.41
CA LEU A 256 -50.77 -15.53 29.96
C LEU A 256 -50.89 -15.62 31.48
N LYS A 257 -49.99 -16.35 32.17
CA LYS A 257 -49.74 -16.05 33.58
C LYS A 257 -49.10 -14.66 33.61
N PRO A 258 -49.78 -13.63 34.13
CA PRO A 258 -49.17 -12.32 34.20
C PRO A 258 -48.13 -12.39 35.32
N SER A 259 -46.84 -12.34 34.96
CA SER A 259 -45.94 -11.54 35.80
C SER A 259 -46.54 -10.14 35.80
N SER A 260 -47.03 -9.67 36.93
CA SER A 260 -47.68 -8.36 37.08
C SER A 260 -46.73 -7.17 36.92
N LYS A 261 -45.43 -7.43 36.69
CA LYS A 261 -44.39 -6.42 36.56
C LYS A 261 -43.89 -6.34 35.13
N GLU A 262 -43.86 -5.14 34.58
CA GLU A 262 -43.26 -4.85 33.28
C GLU A 262 -41.71 -4.91 33.36
N PRO A 263 -41.01 -5.28 32.28
CA PRO A 263 -39.54 -5.25 32.26
C PRO A 263 -39.00 -3.84 32.43
N VAL A 264 -38.07 -3.67 33.37
CA VAL A 264 -37.37 -2.41 33.65
C VAL A 264 -35.89 -2.54 33.30
N SER A 265 -35.19 -1.42 33.18
CA SER A 265 -33.73 -1.42 33.00
C SER A 265 -33.05 -1.05 34.32
N ARG A 266 -31.96 -1.73 34.65
CA ARG A 266 -31.14 -1.42 35.82
C ARG A 266 -29.66 -1.48 35.46
N ASP A 267 -28.90 -0.53 35.99
CA ASP A 267 -27.46 -0.46 35.79
C ASP A 267 -26.73 -1.29 36.85
N PHE A 268 -25.77 -2.09 36.39
CA PHE A 268 -24.89 -2.89 37.23
C PHE A 268 -23.44 -2.49 36.99
N LYS A 269 -22.64 -2.41 38.06
CA LYS A 269 -21.18 -2.29 37.94
C LYS A 269 -20.63 -3.69 37.65
N LEU A 270 -19.92 -3.84 36.54
CA LEU A 270 -19.46 -5.15 36.09
C LEU A 270 -18.46 -5.77 37.08
N GLY A 271 -17.65 -4.94 37.75
CA GLY A 271 -16.75 -5.35 38.83
C GLY A 271 -17.44 -6.07 40.00
N ASP A 272 -18.74 -5.85 40.21
CA ASP A 272 -19.51 -6.44 41.31
C ASP A 272 -20.04 -7.86 40.98
N PHE A 273 -19.85 -8.35 39.75
CA PHE A 273 -20.27 -9.70 39.34
C PHE A 273 -19.38 -10.81 39.93
N GLY A 274 -18.29 -10.43 40.57
CA GLY A 274 -17.39 -11.32 41.30
C GLY A 274 -16.23 -11.81 40.46
N ARG A 275 -15.06 -11.94 41.10
CA ARG A 275 -13.79 -12.28 40.42
C ARG A 275 -13.83 -13.60 39.66
N ALA A 276 -14.56 -14.60 40.15
CA ALA A 276 -14.67 -15.90 39.49
C ALA A 276 -15.39 -15.81 38.13
N ILE A 277 -16.47 -15.03 38.04
CA ILE A 277 -17.22 -14.81 36.79
C ILE A 277 -16.36 -14.01 35.80
N LEU A 278 -15.76 -12.92 36.27
CA LEU A 278 -14.93 -12.04 35.44
C LEU A 278 -13.70 -12.79 34.90
N GLY A 279 -13.03 -13.56 35.76
CA GLY A 279 -11.89 -14.40 35.37
C GLY A 279 -12.28 -15.46 34.34
N PHE A 280 -13.35 -16.22 34.59
CA PHE A 280 -13.82 -17.25 33.66
C PHE A 280 -14.22 -16.65 32.30
N ALA A 281 -14.87 -15.48 32.28
CA ALA A 281 -15.24 -14.79 31.05
C ALA A 281 -14.02 -14.32 30.25
N MET A 282 -12.99 -13.81 30.92
CA MET A 282 -11.74 -13.38 30.29
C MET A 282 -10.94 -14.58 29.75
N ASP A 283 -10.84 -15.68 30.50
CA ASP A 283 -10.08 -16.86 30.06
C ASP A 283 -10.68 -17.52 28.81
N ALA A 284 -11.99 -17.40 28.63
CA ALA A 284 -12.71 -17.92 27.45
C ALA A 284 -12.45 -17.14 26.15
N ASN A 285 -11.74 -16.01 26.20
CA ASN A 285 -11.41 -15.19 25.04
C ASN A 285 -9.94 -14.77 25.07
N ASP A 286 -9.16 -15.29 24.12
CA ASP A 286 -7.71 -15.08 24.02
C ASP A 286 -7.31 -13.60 24.06
N PHE A 287 -8.14 -12.69 23.55
CA PHE A 287 -7.86 -11.24 23.62
C PHE A 287 -7.63 -10.74 25.06
N PHE A 288 -8.36 -11.31 26.03
CA PHE A 288 -8.30 -10.92 27.44
C PHE A 288 -7.25 -11.68 28.24
N HIS A 289 -6.50 -12.58 27.63
CA HIS A 289 -5.32 -13.16 28.27
C HIS A 289 -4.27 -12.07 28.52
N PHE A 290 -3.59 -12.14 29.66
CA PHE A 290 -2.73 -11.04 30.10
C PHE A 290 -1.62 -10.67 29.09
N ALA A 291 -1.04 -11.66 28.40
CA ALA A 291 -0.03 -11.42 27.37
C ALA A 291 -0.58 -10.56 26.21
N ASN A 292 -1.81 -10.85 25.78
CA ASN A 292 -2.48 -10.11 24.70
C ASN A 292 -2.95 -8.74 25.18
N LEU A 293 -3.52 -8.64 26.38
CA LEU A 293 -3.88 -7.36 26.98
C LEU A 293 -2.68 -6.40 27.06
N ARG A 294 -1.49 -6.88 27.43
CA ARG A 294 -0.27 -6.04 27.46
C ARG A 294 0.12 -5.47 26.10
N THR A 295 -0.30 -6.08 25.00
CA THR A 295 -0.03 -5.52 23.67
C THR A 295 -0.87 -4.28 23.38
N PHE A 296 -2.06 -4.16 23.98
CA PHE A 296 -2.96 -3.01 23.84
C PHE A 296 -2.83 -2.04 25.01
N PHE A 297 -2.57 -2.54 26.22
CA PHE A 297 -2.43 -1.76 27.45
C PHE A 297 -1.03 -2.01 28.05
N PRO A 298 0.05 -1.39 27.53
CA PRO A 298 1.42 -1.66 27.99
C PRO A 298 1.65 -1.36 29.47
N GLN A 299 0.92 -0.38 30.01
CA GLN A 299 0.97 0.04 31.42
C GLN A 299 0.20 -0.88 32.36
N LEU A 300 -0.50 -1.90 31.84
CA LEU A 300 -1.26 -2.85 32.66
C LEU A 300 -0.31 -3.82 33.38
N ALA A 301 -0.28 -3.76 34.71
CA ALA A 301 0.58 -4.57 35.55
C ALA A 301 0.08 -6.01 35.73
N SER A 302 -1.24 -6.26 35.66
CA SER A 302 -1.81 -7.60 35.80
C SER A 302 -3.24 -7.71 35.26
N ALA A 303 -3.69 -8.94 34.98
CA ALA A 303 -5.11 -9.21 34.70
C ALA A 303 -6.02 -8.80 35.88
N SER A 304 -5.56 -8.94 37.12
CA SER A 304 -6.33 -8.47 38.28
C SER A 304 -6.57 -6.96 38.23
N GLN A 305 -5.56 -6.17 37.83
CA GLN A 305 -5.70 -4.72 37.71
C GLN A 305 -6.73 -4.35 36.64
N PHE A 306 -6.75 -5.08 35.52
CA PHE A 306 -7.72 -4.87 34.43
C PHE A 306 -9.16 -5.02 34.93
N VAL A 307 -9.39 -5.99 35.82
CA VAL A 307 -10.71 -6.27 36.38
C VAL A 307 -11.13 -5.28 37.47
N THR A 308 -10.20 -4.81 38.30
CA THR A 308 -10.55 -4.05 39.51
C THR A 308 -10.47 -2.54 39.37
N THR A 309 -9.73 -2.01 38.40
CA THR A 309 -9.46 -0.57 38.32
C THR A 309 -10.52 0.15 37.48
N ASP A 310 -10.92 1.34 37.92
CA ASP A 310 -11.99 2.10 37.28
C ASP A 310 -11.66 2.58 35.84
N THR A 311 -10.38 2.67 35.48
CA THR A 311 -9.94 3.01 34.10
C THR A 311 -10.06 1.84 33.11
N TYR A 312 -10.30 0.62 33.62
CA TYR A 312 -10.49 -0.61 32.85
C TYR A 312 -11.89 -1.18 33.12
N LEU A 313 -12.00 -2.51 33.26
CA LEU A 313 -13.27 -3.21 33.47
C LEU A 313 -13.92 -2.84 34.83
N GLY A 314 -13.11 -2.42 35.80
CA GLY A 314 -13.60 -2.03 37.12
C GLY A 314 -14.60 -0.89 37.06
N GLY A 315 -14.46 0.05 36.12
CA GLY A 315 -15.35 1.21 35.99
C GLY A 315 -16.57 0.97 35.10
N VAL A 316 -16.62 -0.19 34.45
CA VAL A 316 -17.65 -0.52 33.46
C VAL A 316 -19.00 -0.73 34.13
N ARG A 317 -20.02 -0.09 33.58
CA ARG A 317 -21.42 -0.25 33.93
C ARG A 317 -22.18 -0.82 32.74
N VAL A 318 -23.13 -1.70 33.04
CA VAL A 318 -24.01 -2.30 32.04
C VAL A 318 -25.46 -2.12 32.46
N SER A 319 -26.25 -1.54 31.57
CA SER A 319 -27.69 -1.45 31.72
C SER A 319 -28.33 -2.74 31.23
N VAL A 320 -29.05 -3.44 32.10
CA VAL A 320 -29.68 -4.72 31.80
C VAL A 320 -31.19 -4.56 31.91
N ARG A 321 -31.90 -4.95 30.86
CA ARG A 321 -33.37 -4.95 30.83
C ARG A 321 -33.93 -6.33 31.16
N GLY A 322 -34.86 -6.38 32.12
CA GLY A 322 -35.47 -7.63 32.60
C GLY A 322 -36.60 -7.40 33.59
N LEU A 323 -37.22 -8.49 34.06
CA LEU A 323 -38.22 -8.39 35.13
C LEU A 323 -37.53 -7.98 36.44
N PRO A 324 -38.16 -7.16 37.31
CA PRO A 324 -37.55 -6.70 38.55
C PRO A 324 -36.97 -7.84 39.41
N ASP A 325 -37.71 -8.95 39.55
CA ASP A 325 -37.29 -10.07 40.39
C ASP A 325 -36.06 -10.82 39.81
N ASP A 326 -35.92 -10.87 38.47
CA ASP A 326 -34.76 -11.43 37.77
C ASP A 326 -33.53 -10.52 37.93
N LEU A 327 -33.73 -9.20 37.88
CA LEU A 327 -32.67 -8.21 38.07
C LEU A 327 -32.17 -8.15 39.52
N ASP A 328 -33.03 -8.41 40.49
CA ASP A 328 -32.66 -8.54 41.90
C ASP A 328 -31.81 -9.80 42.15
N ASN A 329 -31.99 -10.86 41.34
CA ASN A 329 -31.40 -12.18 41.56
C ASN A 329 -30.71 -12.76 40.31
N LEU A 330 -29.82 -11.99 39.68
CA LEU A 330 -29.05 -12.48 38.54
C LEU A 330 -28.26 -13.76 38.88
N THR A 331 -28.54 -14.83 38.14
CA THR A 331 -27.82 -16.10 38.25
C THR A 331 -26.37 -15.95 37.79
N ALA A 332 -25.49 -16.86 38.24
CA ALA A 332 -24.10 -16.90 37.79
C ALA A 332 -23.97 -16.98 36.26
N ARG A 333 -24.85 -17.76 35.60
CA ARG A 333 -24.89 -17.89 34.14
C ARG A 333 -25.27 -16.58 33.47
N GLN A 334 -26.30 -15.89 33.95
CA GLN A 334 -26.68 -14.57 33.39
C GLN A 334 -25.58 -13.53 33.57
N LYS A 335 -24.93 -13.49 34.74
CA LYS A 335 -23.77 -12.62 34.98
C LYS A 335 -22.63 -12.91 34.00
N LEU A 336 -22.37 -14.19 33.73
CA LEU A 336 -21.37 -14.61 32.74
C LEU A 336 -21.76 -14.16 31.33
N ASP A 337 -23.00 -14.43 30.88
CA ASP A 337 -23.49 -14.05 29.55
C ASP A 337 -23.41 -12.53 29.32
N ILE A 338 -23.79 -11.73 30.33
CA ILE A 338 -23.66 -10.27 30.31
C ILE A 338 -22.18 -9.87 30.20
N THR A 339 -21.31 -10.46 31.01
CA THR A 339 -19.87 -10.16 31.01
C THR A 339 -19.26 -10.47 29.65
N GLN A 340 -19.54 -11.64 29.07
CA GLN A 340 -19.03 -12.03 27.75
C GLN A 340 -19.50 -11.07 26.64
N ASN A 341 -20.76 -10.63 26.70
CA ASN A 341 -21.27 -9.65 25.75
C ASN A 341 -20.53 -8.31 25.84
N VAL A 342 -20.28 -7.81 27.06
CA VAL A 342 -19.54 -6.56 27.27
C VAL A 342 -18.07 -6.72 26.84
N LEU A 343 -17.41 -7.83 27.19
CA LEU A 343 -16.04 -8.12 26.77
C LEU A 343 -15.92 -8.16 25.24
N HIS A 344 -16.87 -8.77 24.54
CA HIS A 344 -16.88 -8.78 23.07
C HIS A 344 -17.00 -7.36 22.47
N GLN A 345 -17.83 -6.50 23.07
CA GLN A 345 -17.95 -5.09 22.65
C GLN A 345 -16.65 -4.31 22.94
N ILE A 346 -16.02 -4.53 24.09
CA ILE A 346 -14.73 -3.94 24.45
C ILE A 346 -13.64 -4.37 23.46
N GLU A 347 -13.49 -5.67 23.20
CA GLU A 347 -12.53 -6.19 22.23
C GLU A 347 -12.72 -5.56 20.85
N SER A 348 -13.97 -5.52 20.37
CA SER A 348 -14.31 -4.91 19.08
C SER A 348 -13.98 -3.43 19.04
N GLY A 349 -14.23 -2.70 20.13
CA GLY A 349 -13.87 -1.29 20.27
C GLY A 349 -12.36 -1.08 20.26
N VAL A 350 -11.60 -1.87 21.03
CA VAL A 350 -10.14 -1.77 21.08
C VAL A 350 -9.55 -2.06 19.70
N LYS A 351 -9.95 -3.15 19.05
CA LYS A 351 -9.47 -3.52 17.71
C LYS A 351 -9.76 -2.45 16.67
N ARG A 352 -10.94 -1.82 16.73
CA ARG A 352 -11.34 -0.76 15.79
C ARG A 352 -10.53 0.52 15.97
N GLU A 353 -10.31 0.94 17.20
CA GLU A 353 -9.65 2.23 17.50
C GLU A 353 -8.12 2.08 17.69
N SER A 354 -7.60 0.85 17.74
CA SER A 354 -6.17 0.62 17.93
C SER A 354 -5.39 1.02 16.69
N VAL A 355 -4.38 1.86 16.92
CA VAL A 355 -3.36 2.17 15.93
C VAL A 355 -2.21 1.18 16.11
N GLU A 356 -1.83 0.49 15.04
CA GLU A 356 -0.72 -0.49 15.05
C GLU A 356 0.65 0.14 14.86
N TYR A 357 0.72 1.21 14.08
CA TYR A 357 1.97 1.86 13.70
C TYR A 357 1.87 3.36 13.84
N ILE A 358 3.01 4.01 14.05
CA ILE A 358 3.14 5.47 14.09
C ILE A 358 4.37 5.90 13.29
N GLY A 359 4.34 7.09 12.71
CA GLY A 359 5.51 7.72 12.10
C GLY A 359 6.51 8.18 13.16
N THR A 360 7.81 7.99 12.91
CA THR A 360 8.87 8.48 13.80
C THR A 360 8.97 10.00 13.70
N LYS A 361 9.25 10.66 14.82
CA LYS A 361 9.59 12.09 14.83
C LYS A 361 11.04 12.34 14.42
N ASP A 362 11.89 11.33 14.58
CA ASP A 362 13.28 11.38 14.14
C ASP A 362 13.36 11.02 12.65
N PHE A 363 13.85 11.97 11.85
CA PHE A 363 14.05 11.85 10.42
C PHE A 363 15.48 11.37 10.15
N LYS A 364 15.63 10.54 9.13
CA LYS A 364 16.91 9.95 8.74
C LYS A 364 17.34 10.42 7.35
N PRO A 365 18.65 10.61 7.13
CA PRO A 365 19.17 11.07 5.85
C PRO A 365 19.29 9.91 4.86
N TYR A 366 18.91 10.14 3.61
CA TYR A 366 19.16 9.27 2.47
C TYR A 366 19.82 10.07 1.34
N PRO A 367 20.87 9.55 0.67
CA PRO A 367 21.50 10.28 -0.42
C PRO A 367 20.49 10.61 -1.53
N ILE A 368 20.50 11.85 -2.01
CA ILE A 368 19.54 12.30 -3.03
C ILE A 368 19.68 11.47 -4.31
N LYS A 369 20.91 11.22 -4.75
CA LYS A 369 21.20 10.40 -5.94
C LYS A 369 20.71 8.95 -5.88
N ASP A 370 20.49 8.41 -4.67
CA ASP A 370 20.00 7.05 -4.49
C ASP A 370 18.46 7.00 -4.51
N ARG A 371 17.80 8.14 -4.26
CA ARG A 371 16.33 8.24 -4.18
C ARG A 371 15.72 8.84 -5.44
N PHE A 372 16.32 9.91 -5.95
CA PHE A 372 15.86 10.62 -7.13
C PHE A 372 16.72 10.20 -8.32
N THR A 373 16.11 9.45 -9.24
CA THR A 373 16.77 8.92 -10.44
C THR A 373 15.95 9.26 -11.68
N ASP A 374 16.47 8.91 -12.85
CA ASP A 374 15.64 8.81 -14.05
C ASP A 374 14.48 7.82 -13.80
N LYS A 375 13.32 8.10 -14.38
CA LYS A 375 12.10 7.30 -14.22
C LYS A 375 11.44 6.98 -15.55
N VAL A 376 10.80 5.82 -15.61
CA VAL A 376 9.97 5.41 -16.74
C VAL A 376 8.52 5.40 -16.27
N LEU A 377 7.73 6.34 -16.78
CA LEU A 377 6.35 6.57 -16.38
C LEU A 377 5.40 5.96 -17.41
N LYS A 378 4.39 5.24 -16.93
CA LYS A 378 3.24 4.82 -17.74
C LYS A 378 2.09 5.79 -17.50
N LEU A 379 1.84 6.66 -18.46
CA LEU A 379 0.87 7.74 -18.35
C LEU A 379 -0.33 7.49 -19.25
N ARG A 380 -1.54 7.87 -18.80
CA ARG A 380 -2.70 7.91 -19.69
C ARG A 380 -2.49 8.96 -20.77
N ILE A 381 -2.86 8.65 -22.01
CA ILE A 381 -2.79 9.55 -23.17
C ILE A 381 -3.83 10.66 -23.05
N GLU A 382 -5.01 10.34 -22.51
CA GLU A 382 -6.08 11.32 -22.28
C GLU A 382 -5.88 12.07 -20.95
N GLY A 383 -6.16 13.38 -21.00
CA GLY A 383 -6.10 14.26 -19.83
C GLY A 383 -4.73 14.91 -19.61
N GLU A 384 -4.71 15.89 -18.72
CA GLU A 384 -3.54 16.76 -18.49
C GLU A 384 -2.31 16.00 -17.97
N THR A 385 -2.54 14.94 -17.18
CA THR A 385 -1.50 14.06 -16.63
C THR A 385 -0.67 13.38 -17.71
N GLY A 386 -1.25 13.16 -18.90
CA GLY A 386 -0.59 12.54 -20.03
C GLY A 386 0.34 13.47 -20.79
N LEU A 387 0.12 14.77 -20.70
CA LEU A 387 0.77 15.80 -21.51
C LEU A 387 2.07 16.24 -20.85
N SER A 388 3.11 16.42 -21.66
CA SER A 388 4.35 17.04 -21.20
C SER A 388 4.14 18.48 -20.75
N TRP A 389 5.20 19.12 -20.27
CA TRP A 389 5.17 20.56 -19.99
C TRP A 389 4.83 21.36 -21.26
N THR A 390 5.46 21.03 -22.39
CA THR A 390 5.30 21.75 -23.67
C THR A 390 4.00 21.42 -24.39
N GLU A 391 3.36 20.29 -24.08
CA GLU A 391 2.08 19.85 -24.65
C GLU A 391 0.88 20.27 -23.79
N SER A 392 1.12 20.87 -22.63
CA SER A 392 0.08 21.19 -21.64
C SER A 392 -0.98 22.15 -22.17
N ASN A 393 -2.22 21.95 -21.74
CA ASN A 393 -3.31 22.90 -22.02
C ASN A 393 -3.46 23.98 -20.93
N VAL A 394 -2.61 23.97 -19.90
CA VAL A 394 -2.65 24.92 -18.80
C VAL A 394 -2.19 26.31 -19.30
N PRO A 395 -2.99 27.38 -19.09
CA PRO A 395 -2.66 28.70 -19.62
C PRO A 395 -1.34 29.30 -19.11
N GLY A 396 -0.50 29.75 -20.06
CA GLY A 396 0.73 30.50 -19.81
C GLY A 396 1.97 29.64 -19.52
N LEU A 397 1.88 28.31 -19.60
CA LEU A 397 3.08 27.45 -19.50
C LEU A 397 3.96 27.52 -20.74
N ASP A 398 3.37 27.80 -21.90
CA ASP A 398 4.04 28.06 -23.18
C ASP A 398 5.01 29.26 -23.13
N GLN A 399 4.87 30.12 -22.13
CA GLN A 399 5.73 31.27 -21.88
C GLN A 399 6.97 30.93 -21.02
N ILE A 400 7.06 29.70 -20.51
CA ILE A 400 8.10 29.25 -19.60
C ILE A 400 8.89 28.11 -20.25
N ASP A 401 10.13 28.40 -20.64
CA ASP A 401 11.08 27.37 -21.02
C ASP A 401 11.63 26.67 -19.77
N LEU A 402 10.97 25.57 -19.37
CA LEU A 402 11.35 24.76 -18.21
C LEU A 402 12.70 24.04 -18.43
N SER A 403 13.08 23.76 -19.67
CA SER A 403 14.35 23.08 -19.98
C SER A 403 15.55 23.92 -19.52
N GLY A 404 15.48 25.24 -19.72
CA GLY A 404 16.49 26.20 -19.27
C GLY A 404 16.48 26.51 -17.77
N LYS A 405 15.52 26.01 -16.98
CA LYS A 405 15.43 26.27 -15.54
C LYS A 405 16.26 25.29 -14.72
N ASN A 406 17.45 25.71 -14.28
CA ASN A 406 18.35 24.86 -13.47
C ASN A 406 17.80 24.50 -12.08
N TRP A 407 16.82 25.25 -11.57
CA TRP A 407 16.16 24.93 -10.31
C TRP A 407 15.16 23.79 -10.44
N HIS A 408 14.71 23.43 -11.65
CA HIS A 408 13.85 22.28 -11.90
C HIS A 408 14.71 21.08 -12.29
N ALA A 409 14.70 20.03 -11.46
CA ALA A 409 15.67 18.93 -11.55
C ALA A 409 15.48 18.04 -12.80
N TYR A 410 14.23 17.81 -13.21
CA TYR A 410 13.88 16.96 -14.34
C TYR A 410 13.84 17.74 -15.66
N ASP A 411 14.08 17.05 -16.78
CA ASP A 411 14.08 17.63 -18.13
C ASP A 411 12.67 18.01 -18.64
N ASP A 412 11.64 17.36 -18.11
CA ASP A 412 10.23 17.60 -18.42
C ASP A 412 9.36 17.52 -17.15
N SER A 413 8.06 17.78 -17.27
CA SER A 413 7.08 17.60 -16.20
C SER A 413 5.74 17.08 -16.73
N TYR A 414 5.38 15.88 -16.31
CA TYR A 414 4.07 15.27 -16.53
C TYR A 414 3.31 15.28 -15.22
N GLY A 415 2.03 15.63 -15.23
CA GLY A 415 1.31 15.82 -13.98
C GLY A 415 -0.06 16.46 -14.14
N THR A 416 -0.78 16.59 -13.03
CA THR A 416 -2.06 17.28 -12.97
C THR A 416 -1.91 18.77 -13.31
N ASP A 417 -3.02 19.41 -13.61
CA ASP A 417 -3.11 20.87 -13.74
C ASP A 417 -2.56 21.57 -12.48
N GLN A 418 -2.95 21.10 -11.29
CA GLN A 418 -2.52 21.69 -10.01
C GLN A 418 -0.99 21.64 -9.82
N GLU A 419 -0.37 20.52 -10.16
CA GLU A 419 1.09 20.37 -10.11
C GLU A 419 1.78 21.34 -11.09
N LYS A 420 1.24 21.50 -12.30
CA LYS A 420 1.80 22.42 -13.29
C LYS A 420 1.60 23.89 -12.89
N HIS A 421 0.47 24.25 -12.30
CA HIS A 421 0.26 25.56 -11.68
C HIS A 421 1.25 25.84 -10.55
N PHE A 422 1.62 24.82 -9.77
CA PHE A 422 2.63 24.96 -8.73
C PHE A 422 4.03 25.23 -9.31
N ILE A 423 4.44 24.50 -10.35
CA ILE A 423 5.73 24.76 -11.02
C ILE A 423 5.75 26.17 -11.62
N LYS A 424 4.63 26.63 -12.20
CA LYS A 424 4.47 28.02 -12.66
C LYS A 424 4.64 29.02 -11.52
N TYR A 425 4.02 28.78 -10.36
CA TYR A 425 4.21 29.61 -9.17
C TYR A 425 5.69 29.68 -8.75
N MET A 426 6.39 28.55 -8.76
CA MET A 426 7.84 28.50 -8.44
C MET A 426 8.68 29.31 -9.44
N HIS A 427 8.30 29.31 -10.71
CA HIS A 427 8.92 30.20 -11.70
C HIS A 427 8.73 31.67 -11.34
N ASP A 428 7.52 32.08 -10.95
CA ASP A 428 7.22 33.47 -10.55
C ASP A 428 8.02 33.88 -9.28
N GLN A 429 8.30 32.93 -8.39
CA GLN A 429 9.10 33.17 -7.18
C GLN A 429 10.62 33.08 -7.40
N GLU A 430 11.09 32.69 -8.59
CA GLU A 430 12.51 32.42 -8.87
C GLU A 430 13.41 33.59 -8.47
N ALA A 431 13.07 34.82 -8.86
CA ALA A 431 13.88 36.00 -8.57
C ALA A 431 13.99 36.29 -7.07
N ARG A 432 12.92 36.02 -6.30
CA ARG A 432 12.87 36.23 -4.86
C ARG A 432 13.65 35.14 -4.13
N LEU A 433 13.49 33.89 -4.52
CA LEU A 433 14.28 32.79 -3.96
C LEU A 433 15.78 33.00 -4.22
N ARG A 434 16.17 33.44 -5.42
CA ARG A 434 17.58 33.73 -5.74
C ARG A 434 18.15 34.93 -5.00
N SER A 435 17.33 35.84 -4.44
CA SER A 435 17.87 36.91 -3.60
C SER A 435 18.31 36.37 -2.24
N VAL A 436 17.56 35.41 -1.68
CA VAL A 436 17.76 34.83 -0.33
C VAL A 436 18.67 33.60 -0.31
N TYR A 437 18.65 32.76 -1.35
CA TYR A 437 19.34 31.46 -1.39
C TYR A 437 20.43 31.42 -2.46
N ASP A 438 21.52 30.68 -2.18
CA ASP A 438 22.60 30.42 -3.14
C ASP A 438 22.05 29.61 -4.30
N ASP A 439 21.36 28.52 -3.97
CA ASP A 439 20.71 27.61 -4.91
C ASP A 439 19.39 27.12 -4.32
N PHE A 440 18.45 26.79 -5.21
CA PHE A 440 17.24 26.05 -4.86
C PHE A 440 16.92 25.02 -5.93
N TYR A 441 16.35 23.90 -5.50
CA TYR A 441 15.99 22.78 -6.37
C TYR A 441 14.60 22.27 -6.05
N LEU A 442 13.76 22.18 -7.07
CA LEU A 442 12.46 21.55 -7.03
C LEU A 442 12.56 20.16 -7.66
N LEU A 443 12.30 19.13 -6.85
CA LEU A 443 12.31 17.74 -7.27
C LEU A 443 10.88 17.20 -7.16
N ARG A 444 10.36 16.65 -8.25
CA ARG A 444 9.12 15.86 -8.25
C ARG A 444 9.43 14.53 -7.57
N ASN A 445 8.58 14.11 -6.64
CA ASN A 445 8.86 12.93 -5.82
C ASN A 445 8.83 11.64 -6.63
N GLU A 446 7.77 11.38 -7.41
CA GLU A 446 7.62 10.15 -8.20
C GLU A 446 7.98 8.88 -7.40
N LYS A 447 7.49 8.80 -6.16
CA LYS A 447 7.75 7.72 -5.18
C LYS A 447 9.22 7.58 -4.72
N ALA A 448 10.07 8.57 -4.96
CA ALA A 448 11.45 8.60 -4.46
C ALA A 448 11.51 8.56 -2.93
N VAL A 449 10.56 9.23 -2.27
CA VAL A 449 10.43 9.32 -0.82
C VAL A 449 9.00 9.11 -0.34
N LYS A 450 8.90 8.53 0.85
CA LYS A 450 7.65 8.28 1.56
C LYS A 450 7.80 8.77 2.99
N LEU A 451 6.75 9.39 3.50
CA LEU A 451 6.61 9.85 4.86
C LEU A 451 5.54 9.03 5.57
N TYR A 452 5.56 9.06 6.90
CA TYR A 452 4.55 8.40 7.73
C TYR A 452 4.02 9.39 8.76
N ASP A 453 2.70 9.57 8.87
CA ASP A 453 2.16 10.51 9.84
C ASP A 453 2.45 10.08 11.29
N PHE A 454 2.64 11.05 12.17
CA PHE A 454 3.08 10.80 13.54
C PHE A 454 2.04 10.07 14.39
N ASP A 455 0.75 10.16 14.05
CA ASP A 455 -0.35 9.67 14.90
C ASP A 455 -0.80 8.26 14.52
N THR A 456 -0.81 7.94 13.23
CA THR A 456 -1.39 6.70 12.70
C THR A 456 -0.47 5.90 11.78
N GLY A 457 0.70 6.44 11.40
CA GLY A 457 1.67 5.76 10.56
C GLY A 457 1.18 5.47 9.14
N ARG A 458 0.17 6.18 8.65
CA ARG A 458 -0.27 6.19 7.25
C ARG A 458 0.85 6.73 6.37
N ALA A 459 1.08 6.03 5.27
CA ALA A 459 2.04 6.44 4.27
C ALA A 459 1.54 7.66 3.49
N PHE A 460 2.41 8.64 3.30
CA PHE A 460 2.19 9.82 2.49
C PHE A 460 3.37 10.03 1.54
N GLU A 461 3.08 10.18 0.26
CA GLU A 461 4.06 10.48 -0.79
C GLU A 461 3.74 11.89 -1.31
N PRO A 462 4.39 12.95 -0.79
CA PRO A 462 4.14 14.32 -1.26
C PRO A 462 4.55 14.47 -2.72
N ASP A 463 3.83 15.28 -3.50
CA ASP A 463 4.11 15.44 -4.94
C ASP A 463 5.50 16.05 -5.22
N PHE A 464 5.94 16.99 -4.38
CA PHE A 464 7.22 17.68 -4.54
C PHE A 464 8.03 17.77 -3.24
N VAL A 465 9.35 17.81 -3.43
CA VAL A 465 10.32 18.20 -2.40
C VAL A 465 11.12 19.40 -2.92
N LEU A 466 11.04 20.52 -2.19
CA LEU A 466 11.77 21.74 -2.48
C LEU A 466 12.95 21.87 -1.52
N PHE A 467 14.14 22.11 -2.06
CA PHE A 467 15.34 22.35 -1.29
C PHE A 467 15.83 23.78 -1.48
N LEU A 468 16.08 24.49 -0.38
CA LEU A 468 16.58 25.86 -0.37
C LEU A 468 17.89 25.93 0.43
N ARG A 469 18.98 26.41 -0.18
CA ARG A 469 20.30 26.50 0.47
C ARG A 469 20.67 27.96 0.75
N LYS A 470 20.71 28.37 2.02
CA LYS A 470 20.93 29.79 2.42
C LYS A 470 22.33 30.30 2.06
N LYS A 471 22.44 31.60 1.73
CA LYS A 471 23.70 32.30 1.45
C LYS A 471 24.46 32.64 2.76
N ASP A 472 25.59 31.98 3.03
CA ASP A 472 26.64 32.29 4.05
C ASP A 472 26.22 32.41 5.56
N ALA A 473 27.04 32.25 6.61
CA ALA A 473 28.41 31.76 6.84
C ALA A 473 28.51 31.24 8.30
N LYS A 474 28.41 29.92 8.52
CA LYS A 474 28.91 29.11 9.67
C LYS A 474 28.23 27.74 9.73
N ALA A 475 26.99 27.66 9.26
CA ALA A 475 26.26 26.42 9.03
C ALA A 475 25.71 26.42 7.61
N ARG A 476 25.93 25.34 6.87
CA ARG A 476 25.30 25.11 5.56
C ARG A 476 23.85 24.68 5.82
N THR A 477 22.98 25.66 6.08
CA THR A 477 21.57 25.39 6.38
C THR A 477 20.80 25.09 5.10
N ILE A 478 20.13 23.95 5.07
CA ILE A 478 19.28 23.48 3.98
C ILE A 478 17.86 23.35 4.52
N LEU A 479 16.93 24.07 3.90
CA LEU A 479 15.50 23.88 4.13
C LEU A 479 15.01 22.82 3.15
N GLN A 480 14.34 21.80 3.68
CA GLN A 480 13.62 20.79 2.91
C GLN A 480 12.13 20.97 3.15
N LEU A 481 11.39 21.30 2.11
CA LEU A 481 9.95 21.53 2.17
C LEU A 481 9.22 20.45 1.38
N PHE A 482 8.29 19.76 2.03
CA PHE A 482 7.33 18.87 1.38
C PHE A 482 6.09 19.64 0.93
N ILE A 483 5.67 19.42 -0.31
CA ILE A 483 4.64 20.21 -0.97
C ILE A 483 3.66 19.30 -1.72
N GLU A 484 2.37 19.57 -1.55
CA GLU A 484 1.26 18.86 -2.19
C GLU A 484 0.30 19.87 -2.83
N PRO A 485 0.33 20.01 -4.17
CA PRO A 485 -0.73 20.68 -4.92
C PRO A 485 -2.05 19.91 -4.89
N LYS A 486 -3.17 20.59 -4.60
CA LYS A 486 -4.47 19.97 -4.39
C LYS A 486 -5.62 20.74 -5.02
N GLY A 487 -6.49 20.05 -5.76
CA GLY A 487 -7.76 20.59 -6.24
C GLY A 487 -8.81 20.71 -5.12
N ASN A 488 -9.67 21.73 -5.18
CA ASN A 488 -10.69 21.99 -4.15
C ASN A 488 -11.70 20.85 -3.91
N HIS A 489 -11.89 19.96 -4.88
CA HIS A 489 -12.87 18.87 -4.83
C HIS A 489 -12.37 17.60 -4.12
N LEU A 490 -11.07 17.51 -3.80
CA LEU A 490 -10.45 16.30 -3.21
C LEU A 490 -10.11 16.44 -1.71
N ARG A 491 -10.45 17.56 -1.08
CA ARG A 491 -9.99 17.88 0.29
C ARG A 491 -10.48 16.93 1.39
N PRO A 492 -11.77 16.53 1.48
CA PRO A 492 -12.28 15.85 2.68
C PRO A 492 -11.64 14.49 3.01
N GLN A 493 -10.98 13.83 2.04
CA GLN A 493 -10.31 12.55 2.26
C GLN A 493 -8.83 12.72 2.65
N ASP A 494 -8.27 13.92 2.47
CA ASP A 494 -6.84 14.21 2.56
C ASP A 494 -6.51 15.22 3.68
N ASP A 495 -7.50 15.64 4.49
CA ASP A 495 -7.29 16.59 5.60
C ASP A 495 -6.15 16.14 6.54
N TRP A 496 -6.04 14.84 6.80
CA TRP A 496 -4.96 14.28 7.64
C TRP A 496 -3.55 14.54 7.07
N LYS A 497 -3.40 14.64 5.74
CA LYS A 497 -2.09 14.96 5.11
C LYS A 497 -1.73 16.43 5.35
N GLN A 498 -2.71 17.32 5.28
CA GLN A 498 -2.50 18.73 5.59
C GLN A 498 -2.10 18.90 7.06
N GLU A 499 -2.84 18.27 7.98
CA GLU A 499 -2.50 18.25 9.40
C GLU A 499 -1.08 17.71 9.62
N PHE A 500 -0.71 16.63 8.93
CA PHE A 500 0.64 16.07 9.02
C PHE A 500 1.73 17.04 8.51
N LEU A 501 1.53 17.68 7.35
CA LEU A 501 2.46 18.67 6.80
C LEU A 501 2.70 19.83 7.79
N GLU A 502 1.62 20.35 8.40
CA GLU A 502 1.70 21.42 9.39
C GLU A 502 2.45 20.98 10.67
N GLN A 503 2.33 19.71 11.06
CA GLN A 503 3.03 19.16 12.22
C GLN A 503 4.55 19.02 12.01
N LEU A 504 5.05 18.93 10.77
CA LEU A 504 6.46 18.66 10.48
C LEU A 504 7.39 19.70 11.12
N LYS A 505 7.07 20.99 11.00
CA LYS A 505 7.90 22.09 11.53
C LYS A 505 8.13 21.98 13.04
N ALA A 506 7.13 21.53 13.80
CA ALA A 506 7.20 21.45 15.25
C ALA A 506 7.74 20.11 15.76
N ASN A 507 7.56 19.04 14.99
CA ASN A 507 7.79 17.68 15.47
C ASN A 507 8.95 16.95 14.79
N ALA A 508 9.34 17.33 13.57
CA ALA A 508 10.44 16.70 12.86
C ALA A 508 11.77 17.01 13.56
N ARG A 509 12.52 15.95 13.84
CA ARG A 509 13.82 16.00 14.52
C ARG A 509 14.86 15.43 13.59
N VAL A 510 15.97 16.14 13.48
CA VAL A 510 17.14 15.77 12.71
C VAL A 510 18.28 15.60 13.71
N GLU A 511 19.03 14.50 13.63
CA GLU A 511 20.23 14.37 14.47
C GLU A 511 21.18 15.55 14.22
N THR A 512 21.69 16.14 15.30
CA THR A 512 22.35 17.45 15.30
C THR A 512 23.58 17.47 14.37
N VAL A 513 23.60 18.41 13.42
CA VAL A 513 24.69 18.73 12.46
C VAL A 513 25.21 17.49 11.70
N PHE A 514 24.46 17.02 10.71
CA PHE A 514 24.92 15.95 9.83
C PHE A 514 25.94 16.50 8.81
N GLN A 515 27.18 16.00 8.84
CA GLN A 515 28.26 16.42 7.94
C GLN A 515 28.56 17.94 7.93
N GLY A 516 28.35 18.64 9.04
CA GLY A 516 28.54 20.09 9.10
C GLY A 516 27.44 20.90 8.38
N ARG A 517 26.31 20.26 8.07
CA ARG A 517 25.10 20.87 7.49
C ARG A 517 23.96 20.82 8.51
N ASP A 518 23.15 21.86 8.51
CA ASP A 518 21.94 21.93 9.33
C ASP A 518 20.73 21.76 8.42
N TYR A 519 19.87 20.79 8.71
CA TYR A 519 18.64 20.59 7.96
C TYR A 519 17.44 21.06 8.77
N SER A 520 16.52 21.72 8.09
CA SER A 520 15.22 22.09 8.63
C SER A 520 14.14 21.48 7.73
N ILE A 521 13.28 20.67 8.32
CA ILE A 521 12.26 19.90 7.61
C ILE A 521 10.90 20.57 7.85
N LEU A 522 10.24 20.92 6.77
CA LEU A 522 8.99 21.67 6.78
C LEU A 522 7.98 20.99 5.87
N GLY A 523 6.70 21.13 6.21
CA GLY A 523 5.60 20.88 5.30
C GLY A 523 4.86 22.19 5.09
N LEU A 524 4.51 22.49 3.84
CA LEU A 524 3.65 23.63 3.55
C LEU A 524 2.18 23.16 3.50
N PRO A 525 1.21 24.06 3.76
CA PRO A 525 -0.20 23.79 3.48
C PRO A 525 -0.41 23.33 2.03
N PHE A 526 -1.58 22.81 1.70
CA PHE A 526 -1.86 22.44 0.31
C PHE A 526 -1.79 23.66 -0.62
N PHE A 527 -1.15 23.48 -1.77
CA PHE A 527 -1.15 24.49 -2.81
C PHE A 527 -2.40 24.37 -3.69
N ASN A 528 -3.07 25.48 -3.98
CA ASN A 528 -4.08 25.59 -5.04
C ASN A 528 -3.89 26.96 -5.72
N GLU A 529 -4.29 27.12 -6.98
CA GLU A 529 -4.24 28.43 -7.67
C GLU A 529 -5.19 29.48 -7.05
N VAL A 530 -6.30 29.04 -6.44
CA VAL A 530 -7.37 29.92 -5.95
C VAL A 530 -7.88 29.55 -4.55
N GLY A 531 -8.56 30.50 -3.91
CA GLY A 531 -9.27 30.30 -2.64
C GLY A 531 -8.35 30.33 -1.40
N GLN A 532 -8.90 29.89 -0.26
CA GLN A 532 -8.23 30.02 1.04
C GLN A 532 -6.90 29.26 1.10
N ALA A 533 -6.81 28.06 0.52
CA ALA A 533 -5.54 27.31 0.51
C ALA A 533 -4.42 28.04 -0.23
N ASN A 534 -4.73 28.81 -1.29
CA ASN A 534 -3.72 29.64 -1.94
C ASN A 534 -3.18 30.71 -0.98
N ALA A 535 -4.06 31.35 -0.21
CA ALA A 535 -3.69 32.37 0.76
C ALA A 535 -2.85 31.77 1.90
N ASP A 536 -3.29 30.64 2.47
CA ASP A 536 -2.58 29.94 3.55
C ASP A 536 -1.20 29.45 3.07
N PHE A 537 -1.13 28.85 1.88
CA PHE A 537 0.12 28.43 1.27
C PHE A 537 1.07 29.61 1.08
N LYS A 538 0.60 30.72 0.48
CA LYS A 538 1.44 31.90 0.23
C LYS A 538 1.94 32.53 1.52
N ALA A 539 1.10 32.59 2.56
CA ALA A 539 1.51 33.08 3.87
C ALA A 539 2.61 32.19 4.47
N ALA A 540 2.40 30.87 4.48
CA ALA A 540 3.39 29.93 4.98
C ALA A 540 4.69 29.95 4.14
N PHE A 541 4.59 30.06 2.81
CA PHE A 541 5.74 30.17 1.92
C PHE A 541 6.53 31.47 2.16
N GLU A 542 5.85 32.59 2.42
CA GLU A 542 6.51 33.84 2.77
C GLU A 542 7.27 33.72 4.10
N ASP A 543 6.61 33.17 5.12
CA ASP A 543 7.17 33.04 6.47
C ASP A 543 8.31 32.02 6.53
N ASP A 544 8.22 30.92 5.80
CA ASP A 544 9.15 29.80 5.96
C ASP A 544 10.17 29.68 4.84
N ALA A 545 9.86 30.17 3.64
CA ALA A 545 10.74 30.08 2.49
C ALA A 545 11.34 31.41 2.04
N ILE A 546 10.83 32.60 2.40
CA ILE A 546 11.39 33.88 1.90
C ILE A 546 12.13 34.69 2.98
N GLN A 547 12.14 34.24 4.24
CA GLN A 547 12.83 34.92 5.35
C GLN A 547 14.37 34.92 5.33
#